data_AF-A0A418CEB7-F1
#
_entry.id   AF-A0A418CEB7-F1
#
_cell.length_a   1.000
_cell.length_b   1.000
_cell.length_c   1.000
_cell.angle_alpha   90.00
_cell.angle_beta   90.00
_cell.angle_gamma   90.00
#
_symmetry.space_group_name_H-M   'P 1'
#
loop_
_entity.id
_entity.type
_entity.pdbx_description
1 polymer ?
#
loop_
_entity_poly.entity_id
_entity_poly.type
_entity_poly.pdbx_seq_one_letter_code
_entity_poly.pdbx_strand_id
1 'polypeptide(L)'
;MLGCFQPAHKCIDNIIHDRAGPRLRHACASVQPDSRGERLATGHSSLTPGFSLPASFVSHTVGPQLQRKRGVRPSPSEEAALASCYTTTLDESLTLLGATSQATVAFPCISTGLFGYPSDLATGVAVEAVVTWLNAHPTLPWKVIFNTFLASDTHLYQSYFTSKYNAKAIVDLPSSVARPSAIAEAAALIKDSDFVLISAGAGLSAAAGLDYTSPDVFAKHHPVMVKRGYRTMYEFIGPQDWTPALQWGYYFAQTNLVRYQWQPTTPVYTLLKALFHAKNTFIHTSNADGLFEQQGFPTQRIYTAQGDYSRLQCLTPCSQQSVWDIRPFLDRGMACLDPQTNEITDSDAIPRCPKCRGAMMLNVRGGRWFIESAQQKAAYEAWLDHAHTQVRERAKTLVVVEIGAGFNTPGVLRIPNEKLAETTGVALVRLNIHDHDVPLTSNGVGVSEDAAVALQEIMDSVLQCTTT
;
A
#
# COMPACT_ATOMS: atom_id res chain seq x y z
N MET A 1 7.43 18.91 18.52
CA MET A 1 6.59 19.84 17.74
C MET A 1 6.77 19.69 16.24
N LEU A 2 7.92 20.00 15.63
CA LEU A 2 8.04 19.89 14.15
C LEU A 2 8.11 18.45 13.61
N GLY A 3 8.15 17.49 14.52
CA GLY A 3 8.32 16.09 14.22
C GLY A 3 9.78 15.70 13.94
N CYS A 4 9.97 14.43 13.65
CA CYS A 4 11.24 13.84 13.24
C CYS A 4 11.58 14.28 11.81
N PHE A 5 12.82 14.72 11.60
CA PHE A 5 13.33 15.10 10.29
C PHE A 5 14.08 13.99 9.57
N GLN A 6 14.24 12.83 10.20
CA GLN A 6 14.90 11.68 9.59
C GLN A 6 13.86 10.88 8.78
N PRO A 7 13.96 10.87 7.43
CA PRO A 7 13.03 10.14 6.59
C PRO A 7 13.01 8.65 6.97
N ALA A 8 11.82 8.05 6.97
CA ALA A 8 11.59 6.64 7.32
C ALA A 8 12.06 6.22 8.73
N HIS A 9 12.32 7.16 9.64
CA HIS A 9 12.59 6.81 11.03
C HIS A 9 11.35 6.19 11.67
N LYS A 10 11.52 5.11 12.44
CA LYS A 10 10.43 4.32 13.01
C LYS A 10 9.82 4.92 14.28
N CYS A 11 10.18 6.16 14.66
CA CYS A 11 9.56 6.77 15.82
C CYS A 11 8.09 7.10 15.55
N ILE A 12 7.25 6.98 16.58
CA ILE A 12 5.81 7.24 16.46
C ILE A 12 5.50 8.64 15.92
N ASP A 13 6.31 9.62 16.30
CA ASP A 13 6.22 11.00 15.84
C ASP A 13 6.41 11.12 14.31
N ASN A 14 7.39 10.41 13.72
CA ASN A 14 7.54 10.36 12.26
C ASN A 14 6.33 9.69 11.58
N ILE A 15 5.84 8.59 12.15
CA ILE A 15 4.68 7.85 11.61
C ILE A 15 3.42 8.72 11.62
N ILE A 16 3.15 9.43 12.72
CA ILE A 16 2.01 10.35 12.83
C ILE A 16 2.15 11.50 11.83
N HIS A 17 3.33 12.11 11.71
CA HIS A 17 3.56 13.18 10.74
C HIS A 17 3.43 12.76 9.29
N ASP A 18 3.91 11.56 8.95
CA ASP A 18 3.78 10.96 7.62
C ASP A 18 2.31 10.75 7.26
N ARG A 19 1.54 10.12 8.16
CA ARG A 19 0.12 9.80 7.93
C ARG A 19 -0.82 11.00 8.01
N ALA A 20 -0.50 12.02 8.82
CA ALA A 20 -1.31 13.25 8.88
C ALA A 20 -1.13 14.14 7.65
N GLY A 21 0.00 14.00 6.94
CA GLY A 21 0.40 14.82 5.80
C GLY A 21 1.07 16.15 6.21
N PRO A 22 1.55 16.93 5.22
CA PRO A 22 2.42 18.09 5.46
C PRO A 22 1.78 19.22 6.28
N ARG A 23 0.44 19.28 6.33
CA ARG A 23 -0.31 20.28 7.10
C ARG A 23 -0.08 20.17 8.61
N LEU A 24 0.19 18.97 9.14
CA LEU A 24 0.50 18.79 10.55
C LEU A 24 1.79 19.52 10.92
N ARG A 25 2.85 19.31 10.15
CA ARG A 25 4.13 20.01 10.38
C ARG A 25 4.00 21.52 10.23
N HIS A 26 3.17 21.99 9.28
CA HIS A 26 2.88 23.41 9.12
C HIS A 26 2.20 23.99 10.36
N ALA A 27 1.18 23.33 10.90
CA ALA A 27 0.50 23.76 12.13
C ALA A 27 1.47 23.82 13.33
N CYS A 28 2.34 22.82 13.47
CA CYS A 28 3.37 22.83 14.50
C CYS A 28 4.38 23.98 14.34
N ALA A 29 4.66 24.40 13.10
CA ALA A 29 5.57 25.51 12.82
C ALA A 29 4.96 26.88 13.14
N SER A 30 3.63 26.99 13.15
CA SER A 30 2.91 28.21 13.54
C SER A 30 2.95 28.50 15.04
N VAL A 31 3.29 27.51 15.87
CA VAL A 31 3.44 27.71 17.33
C VAL A 31 4.76 28.44 17.61
N GLN A 32 4.68 29.65 18.14
CA GLN A 32 5.84 30.50 18.40
C GLN A 32 6.81 29.85 19.40
N PRO A 33 8.12 29.87 19.16
CA PRO A 33 9.10 29.44 20.14
C PRO A 33 9.15 30.41 21.33
N ASP A 34 9.50 29.88 22.52
CA ASP A 34 9.78 30.66 23.71
C ASP A 34 11.12 31.42 23.59
N SER A 35 11.50 32.15 24.64
CA SER A 35 12.75 32.92 24.69
C SER A 35 14.03 32.05 24.59
N ARG A 36 13.92 30.73 24.74
CA ARG A 36 15.02 29.75 24.59
C ARG A 36 15.01 29.09 23.21
N GLY A 37 14.09 29.48 22.33
CA GLY A 37 13.90 28.87 21.01
C GLY A 37 13.10 27.56 21.05
N GLU A 38 12.58 27.16 22.21
CA GLU A 38 11.82 25.93 22.37
C GLU A 38 10.35 26.20 22.07
N ARG A 39 9.76 25.40 21.17
CA ARG A 39 8.32 25.51 20.85
C ARG A 39 7.42 24.87 21.91
N LEU A 40 7.99 23.97 22.71
CA LEU A 40 7.29 23.27 23.78
C LEU A 40 8.30 22.72 24.78
N ALA A 41 8.14 23.08 26.06
CA ALA A 41 9.03 22.63 27.12
C ALA A 41 8.72 21.19 27.55
N THR A 42 9.69 20.51 28.17
CA THR A 42 9.48 19.18 28.76
C THR A 42 8.31 19.19 29.75
N GLY A 43 7.46 18.18 29.71
CA GLY A 43 6.26 18.05 30.54
C GLY A 43 5.04 18.84 30.02
N HIS A 44 5.17 19.58 28.94
CA HIS A 44 4.08 20.36 28.35
C HIS A 44 3.56 19.69 27.08
N SER A 45 2.31 19.99 26.76
CA SER A 45 1.61 19.52 25.57
C SER A 45 1.12 20.70 24.72
N SER A 46 0.81 20.45 23.45
CA SER A 46 0.15 21.41 22.56
C SER A 46 -0.69 20.68 21.51
N LEU A 47 -1.93 21.13 21.27
CA LEU A 47 -2.84 20.50 20.32
C LEU A 47 -2.76 21.11 18.91
N THR A 48 -2.93 20.23 17.92
CA THR A 48 -3.14 20.59 16.51
C THR A 48 -4.27 19.74 15.93
N PRO A 49 -4.94 20.17 14.84
CA PRO A 49 -5.84 19.29 14.10
C PRO A 49 -5.11 18.03 13.59
N GLY A 50 -5.81 16.90 13.50
CA GLY A 50 -5.22 15.63 13.01
C GLY A 50 -5.07 15.52 11.49
N PHE A 51 -5.66 16.45 10.74
CA PHE A 51 -5.60 16.50 9.27
C PHE A 51 -6.07 15.21 8.59
N SER A 52 -5.16 14.44 7.99
CA SER A 52 -5.49 13.21 7.26
C SER A 52 -5.62 11.99 8.18
N LEU A 53 -5.39 12.16 9.48
CA LEU A 53 -5.60 11.10 10.47
C LEU A 53 -7.09 10.90 10.76
N PRO A 54 -7.52 9.69 11.15
CA PRO A 54 -8.87 9.45 11.69
C PRO A 54 -9.14 10.21 12.99
N ALA A 55 -8.09 10.59 13.72
CA ALA A 55 -8.20 11.38 14.93
C ALA A 55 -8.44 12.86 14.61
N SER A 56 -9.40 13.48 15.31
CA SER A 56 -9.72 14.91 15.13
C SER A 56 -8.55 15.83 15.48
N PHE A 57 -7.75 15.45 16.48
CA PHE A 57 -6.62 16.24 17.00
C PHE A 57 -5.42 15.36 17.30
N VAL A 58 -4.23 15.96 17.25
CA VAL A 58 -2.96 15.39 17.72
C VAL A 58 -2.41 16.27 18.83
N SER A 59 -2.19 15.69 20.00
CA SER A 59 -1.44 16.30 21.09
C SER A 59 0.04 16.05 20.90
N HIS A 60 0.80 17.12 20.76
CA HIS A 60 2.26 17.10 20.73
C HIS A 60 2.76 17.28 22.15
N THR A 61 3.53 16.34 22.67
CA THR A 61 4.06 16.43 24.04
C THR A 61 5.55 16.10 24.08
N VAL A 62 6.29 16.78 24.93
CA VAL A 62 7.73 16.57 25.11
C VAL A 62 7.97 15.91 26.45
N GLY A 63 8.22 14.60 26.43
CA GLY A 63 8.57 13.85 27.64
C GLY A 63 10.06 13.95 28.01
N PRO A 64 10.42 13.64 29.27
CA PRO A 64 11.81 13.58 29.70
C PRO A 64 12.60 12.52 28.93
N GLN A 65 13.90 12.74 28.72
CA GLN A 65 14.79 11.81 28.03
C GLN A 65 15.90 11.35 28.97
N LEU A 66 16.05 10.04 29.13
CA LEU A 66 17.02 9.43 30.05
C LEU A 66 18.16 8.76 29.28
N GLN A 67 19.35 8.71 29.90
CA GLN A 67 20.47 7.95 29.34
C GLN A 67 20.14 6.44 29.33
N ARG A 68 20.41 5.78 28.21
CA ARG A 68 20.19 4.33 28.02
C ARG A 68 21.27 3.49 28.73
N LYS A 69 21.35 3.57 30.06
CA LYS A 69 22.22 2.73 30.89
C LYS A 69 21.37 1.85 31.80
N ARG A 70 21.83 0.61 32.03
CA ARG A 70 21.13 -0.36 32.89
C ARG A 70 21.10 0.16 34.33
N GLY A 71 19.92 0.17 34.96
CA GLY A 71 19.74 0.60 36.36
C GLY A 71 19.60 2.12 36.56
N VAL A 72 19.49 2.92 35.49
CA VAL A 72 19.14 4.34 35.61
C VAL A 72 17.74 4.47 36.20
N ARG A 73 17.62 5.27 37.26
CA ARG A 73 16.34 5.65 37.84
C ARG A 73 16.03 7.11 37.50
N PRO A 74 14.79 7.43 37.14
CA PRO A 74 14.37 8.82 36.95
C PRO A 74 14.47 9.59 38.26
N SER A 75 14.84 10.86 38.16
CA SER A 75 14.75 11.83 39.24
C SER A 75 13.30 12.24 39.51
N PRO A 76 12.97 12.78 40.70
CA PRO A 76 11.62 13.27 40.99
C PRO A 76 11.12 14.32 39.98
N SER A 77 12.01 15.15 39.42
CA SER A 77 11.63 16.11 38.38
C SER A 77 11.32 15.45 37.04
N GLU A 78 12.01 14.36 36.69
CA GLU A 78 11.70 13.60 35.47
C GLU A 78 10.39 12.81 35.63
N GLU A 79 10.13 12.23 36.80
CA GLU A 79 8.83 11.60 37.11
C GLU A 79 7.69 12.62 37.02
N ALA A 80 7.85 13.79 37.63
CA ALA A 80 6.86 14.87 37.56
C ALA A 80 6.66 15.37 36.12
N ALA A 81 7.74 15.49 35.33
CA ALA A 81 7.64 15.89 33.93
C ALA A 81 6.92 14.85 33.08
N LEU A 82 7.16 13.55 33.30
CA LEU A 82 6.43 12.49 32.61
C LEU A 82 4.93 12.52 32.98
N ALA A 83 4.59 12.64 34.26
CA ALA A 83 3.20 12.78 34.72
C ALA A 83 2.52 13.98 34.05
N SER A 84 3.23 15.12 34.00
CA SER A 84 2.76 16.36 33.38
C SER A 84 2.42 16.21 31.90
N CYS A 85 3.13 15.36 31.15
CA CYS A 85 2.79 15.10 29.74
C CYS A 85 1.35 14.57 29.57
N TYR A 86 0.94 13.66 30.45
CA TYR A 86 -0.41 13.09 30.43
C TYR A 86 -1.45 14.12 30.89
N THR A 87 -1.21 14.80 32.02
CA THR A 87 -2.18 15.74 32.58
C THR A 87 -2.36 16.97 31.70
N THR A 88 -1.28 17.57 31.18
CA THR A 88 -1.38 18.73 30.28
C THR A 88 -2.09 18.39 28.97
N THR A 89 -1.88 17.19 28.41
CA THR A 89 -2.64 16.74 27.23
C THR A 89 -4.14 16.67 27.53
N LEU A 90 -4.54 16.17 28.71
CA LEU A 90 -5.94 16.09 29.10
C LEU A 90 -6.53 17.47 29.37
N ASP A 91 -5.80 18.37 30.05
CA ASP A 91 -6.21 19.74 30.34
C ASP A 91 -6.44 20.56 29.06
N GLU A 92 -5.52 20.48 28.09
CA GLU A 92 -5.68 21.15 26.80
C GLU A 92 -6.85 20.59 26.01
N SER A 93 -7.01 19.26 26.02
CA SER A 93 -8.14 18.61 25.35
C SER A 93 -9.46 19.06 25.97
N LEU A 94 -9.50 19.20 27.30
CA LEU A 94 -10.71 19.59 28.04
C LEU A 94 -11.04 21.06 27.75
N THR A 95 -10.03 21.91 27.69
CA THR A 95 -10.16 23.32 27.31
C THR A 95 -10.74 23.46 25.91
N LEU A 96 -10.33 22.60 24.97
CA LEU A 96 -10.78 22.62 23.59
C LEU A 96 -12.19 22.05 23.40
N LEU A 97 -12.49 20.91 24.03
CA LEU A 97 -13.73 20.15 23.79
C LEU A 97 -14.87 20.54 24.74
N GLY A 98 -14.56 21.11 25.90
CA GLY A 98 -15.52 21.39 26.95
C GLY A 98 -15.95 20.17 27.75
N ALA A 99 -16.50 20.41 28.94
CA ALA A 99 -16.78 19.37 29.95
C ALA A 99 -17.96 18.43 29.63
N THR A 100 -18.75 18.72 28.60
CA THR A 100 -19.92 17.90 28.22
C THR A 100 -19.67 17.02 26.99
N SER A 101 -18.54 17.19 26.32
CA SER A 101 -18.21 16.48 25.09
C SER A 101 -17.73 15.06 25.38
N GLN A 102 -18.19 14.10 24.58
CA GLN A 102 -17.59 12.76 24.56
C GLN A 102 -16.24 12.83 23.83
N ALA A 103 -15.21 12.22 24.42
CA ALA A 103 -13.88 12.18 23.85
C ALA A 103 -13.22 10.83 24.12
N THR A 104 -12.39 10.39 23.16
CA THR A 104 -11.45 9.29 23.35
C THR A 104 -10.04 9.84 23.16
N VAL A 105 -9.19 9.67 24.17
CA VAL A 105 -7.78 10.11 24.14
C VAL A 105 -6.89 8.87 24.20
N ALA A 106 -5.98 8.72 23.24
CA ALA A 106 -5.05 7.60 23.20
C ALA A 106 -3.62 8.08 23.48
N PHE A 107 -2.96 7.48 24.48
CA PHE A 107 -1.58 7.75 24.83
C PHE A 107 -0.67 6.60 24.41
N PRO A 108 0.43 6.86 23.68
CA PRO A 108 1.50 5.88 23.56
C PRO A 108 2.30 5.79 24.87
N CYS A 109 3.26 4.88 24.94
CA CYS A 109 4.22 4.83 26.04
C CYS A 109 5.23 6.00 25.95
N ILE A 110 4.83 7.19 26.42
CA ILE A 110 5.64 8.43 26.37
C ILE A 110 6.99 8.23 27.06
N SER A 111 8.06 8.77 26.46
CA SER A 111 9.45 8.73 26.94
C SER A 111 10.12 7.34 27.04
N THR A 112 9.40 6.26 26.77
CA THR A 112 9.98 4.91 26.76
C THR A 112 10.70 4.60 25.44
N GLY A 113 11.32 3.42 25.36
CA GLY A 113 11.94 2.92 24.12
C GLY A 113 13.11 3.78 23.66
N LEU A 114 12.90 4.58 22.61
CA LEU A 114 13.93 5.44 22.00
C LEU A 114 14.45 6.51 22.97
N PHE A 115 13.60 6.98 23.89
CA PHE A 115 13.91 8.08 24.82
C PHE A 115 14.41 7.62 26.20
N GLY A 116 14.54 6.30 26.40
CA GLY A 116 15.32 5.72 27.49
C GLY A 116 14.67 5.65 28.86
N TYR A 117 13.43 6.12 29.03
CA TYR A 117 12.70 5.96 30.29
C TYR A 117 12.34 4.47 30.51
N PRO A 118 12.67 3.86 31.66
CA PRO A 118 12.34 2.45 31.93
C PRO A 118 10.82 2.21 31.90
N SER A 119 10.34 1.29 31.06
CA SER A 119 8.90 1.02 30.87
C SER A 119 8.18 0.62 32.16
N ASP A 120 8.85 -0.15 33.03
CA ASP A 120 8.32 -0.61 34.32
C ASP A 120 8.03 0.55 35.28
N LEU A 121 8.90 1.57 35.30
CA LEU A 121 8.71 2.78 36.09
C LEU A 121 7.74 3.76 35.42
N ALA A 122 7.82 3.91 34.09
CA ALA A 122 6.95 4.80 33.32
C ALA A 122 5.47 4.40 33.43
N THR A 123 5.18 3.09 33.45
CA THR A 123 3.81 2.55 33.53
C THR A 123 3.06 3.10 34.73
N GLY A 124 3.69 3.09 35.92
CA GLY A 124 3.05 3.59 37.12
C GLY A 124 2.78 5.09 37.06
N VAL A 125 3.75 5.88 36.57
CA VAL A 125 3.59 7.33 36.42
C VAL A 125 2.44 7.65 35.46
N ALA A 126 2.37 6.96 34.32
CA ALA A 126 1.35 7.15 33.30
C ALA A 126 -0.07 6.84 33.83
N VAL A 127 -0.23 5.68 34.46
CA VAL A 127 -1.53 5.24 34.98
C VAL A 127 -2.01 6.15 36.11
N GLU A 128 -1.17 6.42 37.11
CA GLU A 128 -1.56 7.23 38.27
C GLU A 128 -1.87 8.68 37.87
N ALA A 129 -1.12 9.27 36.93
CA ALA A 129 -1.39 10.61 36.42
C ALA A 129 -2.78 10.70 35.78
N VAL A 130 -3.11 9.76 34.89
CA VAL A 130 -4.41 9.73 34.19
C VAL A 130 -5.55 9.41 35.15
N VAL A 131 -5.41 8.40 36.03
CA VAL A 131 -6.46 8.00 36.96
C VAL A 131 -6.76 9.12 37.96
N THR A 132 -5.72 9.76 38.50
CA THR A 132 -5.88 10.91 39.40
C THR A 132 -6.61 12.05 38.70
N TRP A 133 -6.24 12.35 37.44
CA TRP A 133 -6.90 13.39 36.65
C TRP A 133 -8.37 13.06 36.38
N LEU A 134 -8.70 11.82 35.99
CA LEU A 134 -10.07 11.40 35.76
C LEU A 134 -10.92 11.43 37.04
N ASN A 135 -10.36 11.04 38.17
CA ASN A 135 -11.04 11.10 39.47
C ASN A 135 -11.33 12.55 39.91
N ALA A 136 -10.51 13.51 39.51
CA ALA A 136 -10.77 14.93 39.71
C ALA A 136 -11.89 15.47 38.79
N HIS A 137 -12.29 14.71 37.76
CA HIS A 137 -13.30 15.09 36.76
C HIS A 137 -14.36 13.98 36.56
N PRO A 138 -15.08 13.56 37.61
CA PRO A 138 -15.90 12.34 37.59
C PRO A 138 -17.12 12.38 36.65
N THR A 139 -17.52 13.57 36.18
CA THR A 139 -18.65 13.75 35.27
C THR A 139 -18.27 13.70 33.79
N LEU A 140 -16.97 13.65 33.46
CA LEU A 140 -16.51 13.60 32.06
C LEU A 140 -16.80 12.22 31.45
N PRO A 141 -17.53 12.13 30.33
CA PRO A 141 -17.80 10.86 29.64
C PRO A 141 -16.62 10.45 28.75
N TRP A 142 -15.40 10.58 29.24
CA TRP A 142 -14.17 10.41 28.47
C TRP A 142 -13.61 8.99 28.59
N LYS A 143 -13.01 8.52 27.50
CA LYS A 143 -12.28 7.25 27.46
C LYS A 143 -10.81 7.54 27.25
N VAL A 144 -9.94 7.02 28.12
CA VAL A 144 -8.49 7.09 27.94
C VAL A 144 -7.95 5.70 27.60
N ILE A 145 -7.18 5.61 26.53
CA ILE A 145 -6.60 4.37 26.01
C ILE A 145 -5.07 4.46 26.14
N PHE A 146 -4.46 3.47 26.79
CA PHE A 146 -3.01 3.29 26.76
C PHE A 146 -2.65 2.36 25.59
N ASN A 147 -2.09 2.94 24.53
CA ASN A 147 -1.69 2.23 23.31
C ASN A 147 -0.24 1.75 23.43
N THR A 148 -0.06 0.48 23.81
CA THR A 148 1.25 -0.15 24.00
C THR A 148 1.78 -0.75 22.69
N PHE A 149 3.09 -0.63 22.44
CA PHE A 149 3.71 -1.20 21.23
C PHE A 149 4.20 -2.64 21.43
N LEU A 150 4.88 -2.93 22.54
CA LEU A 150 5.40 -4.27 22.84
C LEU A 150 4.45 -5.03 23.77
N ALA A 151 4.37 -6.36 23.59
CA ALA A 151 3.62 -7.24 24.50
C ALA A 151 4.11 -7.13 25.96
N SER A 152 5.41 -6.86 26.17
CA SER A 152 5.97 -6.60 27.49
C SER A 152 5.41 -5.33 28.12
N ASP A 153 5.18 -4.26 27.33
CA ASP A 153 4.56 -3.04 27.84
C ASP A 153 3.09 -3.32 28.19
N THR A 154 2.35 -4.05 27.34
CA THR A 154 0.97 -4.48 27.64
C THR A 154 0.88 -5.20 28.97
N HIS A 155 1.78 -6.16 29.20
CA HIS A 155 1.83 -6.92 30.45
C HIS A 155 2.13 -6.02 31.67
N LEU A 156 3.02 -5.03 31.53
CA LEU A 156 3.31 -4.08 32.61
C LEU A 156 2.07 -3.26 32.98
N TYR A 157 1.35 -2.71 31.99
CA TYR A 157 0.12 -1.95 32.24
C TYR A 157 -0.96 -2.83 32.88
N GLN A 158 -1.21 -4.03 32.33
CA GLN A 158 -2.19 -4.98 32.89
C GLN A 158 -1.85 -5.38 34.34
N SER A 159 -0.58 -5.67 34.62
CA SER A 159 -0.10 -6.01 35.96
C SER A 159 -0.28 -4.84 36.93
N TYR A 160 0.04 -3.61 36.48
CA TYR A 160 -0.14 -2.42 37.30
C TYR A 160 -1.61 -2.19 37.67
N PHE A 161 -2.51 -2.21 36.68
CA PHE A 161 -3.96 -2.08 36.92
C PHE A 161 -4.49 -3.15 37.87
N THR A 162 -4.10 -4.41 37.65
CA THR A 162 -4.48 -5.54 38.50
C THR A 162 -4.04 -5.32 39.94
N SER A 163 -2.78 -4.92 40.13
CA SER A 163 -2.19 -4.76 41.47
C SER A 163 -2.78 -3.58 42.25
N LYS A 164 -3.12 -2.48 41.59
CA LYS A 164 -3.52 -1.21 42.23
C LYS A 164 -5.03 -1.05 42.39
N TYR A 165 -5.81 -1.45 41.38
CA TYR A 165 -7.23 -1.15 41.33
C TYR A 165 -8.12 -2.39 41.45
N ASN A 166 -7.52 -3.57 41.68
CA ASN A 166 -8.18 -4.86 41.88
C ASN A 166 -9.04 -5.27 40.67
N ALA A 167 -8.59 -6.28 39.93
CA ALA A 167 -9.00 -6.64 38.55
C ALA A 167 -10.49 -6.95 38.26
N LYS A 168 -11.45 -6.61 39.12
CA LYS A 168 -12.90 -6.76 38.85
C LYS A 168 -13.43 -5.84 37.72
N ALA A 169 -12.59 -4.97 37.15
CA ALA A 169 -12.96 -4.07 36.05
C ALA A 169 -12.04 -4.19 34.81
N ILE A 170 -11.20 -5.25 34.71
CA ILE A 170 -10.64 -5.63 33.41
C ILE A 170 -11.76 -6.33 32.66
N VAL A 171 -12.63 -5.51 32.06
CA VAL A 171 -13.53 -5.99 31.04
C VAL A 171 -12.67 -6.10 29.80
N ASP A 172 -12.48 -7.31 29.27
CA ASP A 172 -12.07 -7.44 27.88
C ASP A 172 -13.07 -6.60 27.09
N LEU A 173 -12.60 -5.48 26.54
CA LEU A 173 -13.41 -4.72 25.60
C LEU A 173 -13.92 -5.76 24.62
N PRO A 174 -15.26 -5.89 24.41
CA PRO A 174 -15.77 -6.86 23.45
C PRO A 174 -14.97 -6.64 22.19
N SER A 175 -14.24 -7.67 21.76
CA SER A 175 -13.28 -7.61 20.65
C SER A 175 -13.95 -6.77 19.59
N SER A 176 -13.47 -5.53 19.40
CA SER A 176 -14.21 -4.40 18.82
C SER A 176 -15.26 -4.86 17.81
N VAL A 177 -16.55 -5.04 18.20
CA VAL A 177 -17.60 -5.69 17.37
C VAL A 177 -16.97 -6.56 16.29
N ALA A 178 -16.27 -7.64 16.67
CA ALA A 178 -15.20 -8.28 15.88
C ALA A 178 -15.26 -7.84 14.43
N ARG A 179 -14.59 -6.71 14.09
CA ARG A 179 -14.63 -6.23 12.71
C ARG A 179 -14.26 -7.45 11.90
N PRO A 180 -15.04 -7.82 10.87
CA PRO A 180 -14.64 -8.91 10.00
C PRO A 180 -13.16 -8.68 9.69
N SER A 181 -12.33 -9.71 9.82
CA SER A 181 -10.93 -9.57 9.42
C SER A 181 -10.89 -8.91 8.04
N ALA A 182 -9.84 -8.17 7.70
CA ALA A 182 -9.78 -7.50 6.39
C ALA A 182 -10.13 -8.46 5.23
N ILE A 183 -9.78 -9.74 5.39
CA ILE A 183 -10.20 -10.87 4.56
C ILE A 183 -11.71 -11.11 4.55
N ALA A 184 -12.37 -11.22 5.70
CA ALA A 184 -13.81 -11.44 5.77
C ALA A 184 -14.61 -10.23 5.24
N GLU A 185 -14.13 -9.00 5.45
CA GLU A 185 -14.72 -7.79 4.85
C GLU A 185 -14.56 -7.81 3.33
N ALA A 186 -13.35 -8.14 2.84
CA ALA A 186 -13.10 -8.29 1.40
C ALA A 186 -13.98 -9.39 0.78
N ALA A 187 -14.13 -10.53 1.46
CA ALA A 187 -14.96 -11.64 1.04
C ALA A 187 -16.44 -11.24 0.95
N ALA A 188 -16.97 -10.49 1.92
CA ALA A 188 -18.33 -9.97 1.88
C ALA A 188 -18.54 -9.02 0.69
N LEU A 189 -17.64 -8.03 0.51
CA LEU A 189 -17.69 -7.08 -0.60
C LEU A 189 -17.62 -7.78 -1.96
N ILE A 190 -16.77 -8.81 -2.09
CA ILE A 190 -16.65 -9.61 -3.30
C ILE A 190 -17.91 -10.46 -3.52
N LYS A 191 -18.41 -11.14 -2.50
CA LYS A 191 -19.59 -12.02 -2.60
C LYS A 191 -20.80 -11.24 -3.11
N ASP A 192 -21.08 -10.09 -2.51
CA ASP A 192 -22.30 -9.31 -2.75
C ASP A 192 -22.21 -8.38 -3.98
N SER A 193 -21.08 -8.40 -4.70
CA SER A 193 -20.87 -7.60 -5.90
C SER A 193 -21.63 -8.13 -7.13
N ASP A 194 -22.27 -7.23 -7.89
CA ASP A 194 -22.82 -7.53 -9.22
C ASP A 194 -21.75 -7.42 -10.33
N PHE A 195 -20.84 -6.44 -10.19
CA PHE A 195 -19.74 -6.18 -11.12
C PHE A 195 -18.39 -6.27 -10.39
N VAL A 196 -17.38 -6.75 -11.10
CA VAL A 196 -16.00 -6.84 -10.60
C VAL A 196 -15.04 -6.20 -11.57
N LEU A 197 -14.28 -5.21 -11.11
CA LEU A 197 -13.11 -4.70 -11.81
C LEU A 197 -11.84 -5.28 -11.17
N ILE A 198 -11.17 -6.20 -11.85
CA ILE A 198 -9.84 -6.67 -11.43
C ILE A 198 -8.82 -5.62 -11.91
N SER A 199 -8.21 -4.91 -10.96
CA SER A 199 -7.17 -3.92 -11.23
C SER A 199 -5.80 -4.44 -10.81
N ALA A 200 -4.95 -4.85 -11.74
CA ALA A 200 -3.72 -5.58 -11.41
C ALA A 200 -2.43 -4.84 -11.78
N GLY A 201 -1.53 -4.72 -10.81
CA GLY A 201 -0.15 -4.22 -10.99
C GLY A 201 0.91 -5.32 -10.92
N ALA A 202 2.18 -4.92 -10.91
CA ALA A 202 3.32 -5.83 -10.96
C ALA A 202 3.38 -6.82 -9.78
N GLY A 203 2.80 -6.47 -8.63
CA GLY A 203 2.71 -7.37 -7.48
C GLY A 203 1.87 -8.63 -7.75
N LEU A 204 0.89 -8.59 -8.67
CA LEU A 204 0.19 -9.81 -9.10
C LEU A 204 1.14 -10.76 -9.85
N SER A 205 1.99 -10.22 -10.73
CA SER A 205 2.98 -11.01 -11.46
C SER A 205 4.06 -11.55 -10.50
N ALA A 206 4.48 -10.76 -9.51
CA ALA A 206 5.37 -11.22 -8.44
C ALA A 206 4.76 -12.36 -7.63
N ALA A 207 3.48 -12.28 -7.25
CA ALA A 207 2.76 -13.37 -6.60
C ALA A 207 2.66 -14.62 -7.49
N ALA A 208 2.70 -14.48 -8.82
CA ALA A 208 2.82 -15.58 -9.79
C ALA A 208 4.27 -16.05 -10.02
N GLY A 209 5.23 -15.58 -9.21
CA GLY A 209 6.66 -15.90 -9.30
C GLY A 209 7.47 -15.01 -10.25
N LEU A 210 6.82 -14.16 -11.03
CA LEU A 210 7.46 -13.22 -11.95
C LEU A 210 7.76 -11.89 -11.23
N ASP A 211 8.66 -11.94 -10.26
CA ASP A 211 9.08 -10.76 -9.51
C ASP A 211 10.23 -10.04 -10.24
N TYR A 212 9.92 -8.87 -10.80
CA TYR A 212 10.90 -8.02 -11.49
C TYR A 212 11.99 -7.46 -10.58
N THR A 213 11.75 -7.44 -9.26
CA THR A 213 12.68 -6.92 -8.25
C THR A 213 13.54 -7.99 -7.61
N SER A 214 13.26 -9.28 -7.86
CA SER A 214 13.99 -10.40 -7.25
C SER A 214 15.32 -10.67 -7.96
N PRO A 215 16.46 -10.59 -7.23
CA PRO A 215 17.75 -10.98 -7.77
C PRO A 215 17.85 -12.47 -8.12
N ASP A 216 17.14 -13.32 -7.39
CA ASP A 216 17.16 -14.77 -7.60
C ASP A 216 16.40 -15.15 -8.87
N VAL A 217 15.20 -14.57 -9.09
CA VAL A 217 14.45 -14.75 -10.33
C VAL A 217 15.27 -14.23 -11.51
N PHE A 218 15.88 -13.06 -11.37
CA PHE A 218 16.72 -12.49 -12.41
C PHE A 218 17.94 -13.37 -12.72
N ALA A 219 18.66 -13.84 -11.70
CA ALA A 219 19.85 -14.67 -11.88
C ALA A 219 19.53 -16.00 -12.56
N LYS A 220 18.39 -16.59 -12.22
CA LYS A 220 17.89 -17.83 -12.82
C LYS A 220 17.60 -17.67 -14.31
N HIS A 221 16.98 -16.56 -14.72
CA HIS A 221 16.46 -16.39 -16.07
C HIS A 221 17.35 -15.56 -17.01
N HIS A 222 18.26 -14.74 -16.47
CA HIS A 222 19.18 -13.89 -17.24
C HIS A 222 20.63 -13.97 -16.75
N PRO A 223 21.25 -15.16 -16.67
CA PRO A 223 22.60 -15.33 -16.13
C PRO A 223 23.68 -14.54 -16.90
N VAL A 224 23.47 -14.31 -18.20
CA VAL A 224 24.38 -13.48 -19.02
C VAL A 224 24.35 -12.02 -18.58
N MET A 225 23.17 -11.49 -18.28
CA MET A 225 23.02 -10.11 -17.85
C MET A 225 23.58 -9.90 -16.43
N VAL A 226 23.55 -10.92 -15.57
CA VAL A 226 24.23 -10.91 -14.27
C VAL A 226 25.74 -10.78 -14.44
N LYS A 227 26.34 -11.50 -15.40
CA LYS A 227 27.78 -11.37 -15.72
C LYS A 227 28.14 -9.97 -16.22
N ARG A 228 27.18 -9.25 -16.81
CA ARG A 228 27.29 -7.84 -17.22
C ARG A 228 27.10 -6.85 -16.06
N GLY A 229 26.81 -7.32 -14.84
CA GLY A 229 26.76 -6.50 -13.63
C GLY A 229 25.35 -6.16 -13.12
N TYR A 230 24.30 -6.55 -13.83
CA TYR A 230 22.91 -6.29 -13.43
C TYR A 230 22.43 -7.23 -12.33
N ARG A 231 21.37 -6.83 -11.61
CA ARG A 231 20.85 -7.55 -10.46
C ARG A 231 19.37 -7.90 -10.56
N THR A 232 18.55 -7.13 -11.25
CA THR A 232 17.09 -7.31 -11.30
C THR A 232 16.55 -6.99 -12.70
N MET A 233 15.38 -7.54 -13.06
CA MET A 233 14.71 -7.17 -14.32
C MET A 233 14.23 -5.71 -14.30
N TYR A 234 13.95 -5.18 -13.11
CA TYR A 234 13.46 -3.81 -12.92
C TYR A 234 14.46 -2.76 -13.41
N GLU A 235 15.76 -3.03 -13.38
CA GLU A 235 16.81 -2.13 -13.89
C GLU A 235 16.69 -1.82 -15.39
N PHE A 236 15.98 -2.66 -16.15
CA PHE A 236 15.80 -2.49 -17.60
C PHE A 236 14.51 -1.77 -17.98
N ILE A 237 13.72 -1.35 -16.99
CA ILE A 237 12.55 -0.51 -17.24
C ILE A 237 13.04 0.93 -17.50
N GLY A 238 13.11 1.29 -18.78
CA GLY A 238 13.52 2.62 -19.22
C GLY A 238 14.73 2.59 -20.17
N PRO A 239 15.24 3.76 -20.57
CA PRO A 239 16.37 3.87 -21.48
C PRO A 239 17.64 3.23 -20.90
N GLN A 240 18.39 2.53 -21.75
CA GLN A 240 19.69 1.95 -21.42
C GLN A 240 20.73 2.46 -22.41
N ASP A 241 21.98 2.57 -21.95
CA ASP A 241 23.12 2.85 -22.83
C ASP A 241 23.65 1.54 -23.45
N TRP A 242 22.80 0.91 -24.27
CA TRP A 242 23.09 -0.37 -24.91
C TRP A 242 23.24 -0.23 -26.42
N THR A 243 24.05 -1.12 -27.01
CA THR A 243 24.02 -1.32 -28.45
C THR A 243 22.65 -1.86 -28.86
N PRO A 244 22.17 -1.56 -30.09
CA PRO A 244 20.93 -2.13 -30.60
C PRO A 244 20.90 -3.67 -30.55
N ALA A 245 22.05 -4.31 -30.77
CA ALA A 245 22.19 -5.77 -30.71
C ALA A 245 21.91 -6.32 -29.30
N LEU A 246 22.47 -5.72 -28.26
CA LEU A 246 22.22 -6.11 -26.87
C LEU A 246 20.78 -5.79 -26.44
N GLN A 247 20.28 -4.62 -26.81
CA GLN A 247 18.92 -4.20 -26.45
C GLN A 247 17.87 -5.16 -27.01
N TRP A 248 17.96 -5.48 -28.31
CA TRP A 248 17.01 -6.40 -28.92
C TRP A 248 17.22 -7.84 -28.50
N GLY A 249 18.47 -8.24 -28.21
CA GLY A 249 18.73 -9.55 -27.63
C GLY A 249 18.03 -9.72 -26.28
N TYR A 250 18.11 -8.70 -25.40
CA TYR A 250 17.36 -8.70 -24.15
C TYR A 250 15.85 -8.64 -24.36
N TYR A 251 15.34 -7.75 -25.22
CA TYR A 251 13.89 -7.63 -25.46
C TYR A 251 13.28 -8.92 -25.99
N PHE A 252 13.93 -9.61 -26.92
CA PHE A 252 13.44 -10.88 -27.43
C PHE A 252 13.52 -11.99 -26.38
N ALA A 253 14.65 -12.14 -25.68
CA ALA A 253 14.78 -13.13 -24.62
C ALA A 253 13.75 -12.92 -23.50
N GLN A 254 13.63 -11.69 -23.00
CA GLN A 254 12.67 -11.30 -21.97
C GLN A 254 11.23 -11.56 -22.44
N THR A 255 10.87 -11.09 -23.63
CA THR A 255 9.50 -11.25 -24.15
C THR A 255 9.17 -12.73 -24.34
N ASN A 256 10.09 -13.51 -24.90
CA ASN A 256 9.88 -14.94 -25.06
C ASN A 256 9.63 -15.63 -23.72
N LEU A 257 10.41 -15.27 -22.70
CA LEU A 257 10.24 -15.77 -21.35
C LEU A 257 8.87 -15.37 -20.78
N VAL A 258 8.60 -14.07 -20.61
CA VAL A 258 7.47 -13.61 -19.80
C VAL A 258 6.13 -13.71 -20.52
N ARG A 259 6.11 -13.53 -21.84
CA ARG A 259 4.87 -13.50 -22.64
C ARG A 259 4.42 -14.88 -23.09
N TYR A 260 5.35 -15.82 -23.23
CA TYR A 260 5.07 -17.08 -23.92
C TYR A 260 5.56 -18.34 -23.22
N GLN A 261 6.46 -18.24 -22.23
CA GLN A 261 7.02 -19.41 -21.54
C GLN A 261 6.76 -19.41 -20.03
N TRP A 262 6.35 -18.27 -19.45
CA TRP A 262 6.18 -18.16 -18.02
C TRP A 262 5.05 -19.06 -17.51
N GLN A 263 5.34 -19.84 -16.49
CA GLN A 263 4.36 -20.65 -15.78
C GLN A 263 4.25 -20.13 -14.36
N PRO A 264 3.07 -19.64 -13.93
CA PRO A 264 2.87 -19.19 -12.56
C PRO A 264 3.29 -20.26 -11.54
N THR A 265 4.06 -19.85 -10.53
CA THR A 265 4.54 -20.76 -9.48
C THR A 265 3.55 -20.92 -8.32
N THR A 266 2.46 -20.17 -8.34
CA THR A 266 1.40 -20.14 -7.32
C THR A 266 0.03 -20.24 -8.00
N PRO A 267 -1.05 -20.58 -7.26
CA PRO A 267 -2.38 -20.71 -7.83
C PRO A 267 -3.09 -19.36 -8.07
N VAL A 268 -2.40 -18.21 -7.99
CA VAL A 268 -3.03 -16.88 -7.96
C VAL A 268 -4.03 -16.64 -9.11
N TYR A 269 -3.69 -17.00 -10.35
CA TYR A 269 -4.60 -16.87 -11.49
C TYR A 269 -5.72 -17.92 -11.51
N THR A 270 -5.48 -19.11 -10.95
CA THR A 270 -6.52 -20.13 -10.75
C THR A 270 -7.56 -19.66 -9.73
N LEU A 271 -7.10 -19.03 -8.64
CA LEU A 271 -7.97 -18.43 -7.62
C LEU A 271 -8.79 -17.27 -8.20
N LEU A 272 -8.18 -16.39 -8.98
CA LEU A 272 -8.90 -15.31 -9.68
C LEU A 272 -10.02 -15.87 -10.58
N LYS A 273 -9.74 -16.93 -11.35
CA LYS A 273 -10.78 -17.58 -12.17
C LYS A 273 -11.88 -18.16 -11.29
N ALA A 274 -11.52 -18.91 -10.25
CA ALA A 274 -12.49 -19.53 -9.35
C ALA A 274 -13.43 -18.49 -8.72
N LEU A 275 -12.88 -17.39 -8.19
CA LEU A 275 -13.65 -16.32 -7.52
C LEU A 275 -14.55 -15.53 -8.48
N PHE A 276 -14.09 -15.27 -9.71
CA PHE A 276 -14.70 -14.23 -10.55
C PHE A 276 -15.32 -14.75 -11.87
N HIS A 277 -15.21 -16.04 -12.21
CA HIS A 277 -15.74 -16.59 -13.47
C HIS A 277 -17.25 -16.40 -13.66
N ALA A 278 -18.03 -16.46 -12.58
CA ALA A 278 -19.48 -16.32 -12.61
C ALA A 278 -19.96 -14.85 -12.52
N LYS A 279 -19.04 -13.91 -12.31
CA LYS A 279 -19.35 -12.48 -12.11
C LYS A 279 -19.13 -11.69 -13.40
N ASN A 280 -19.80 -10.54 -13.52
CA ASN A 280 -19.56 -9.63 -14.63
C ASN A 280 -18.23 -8.90 -14.41
N THR A 281 -17.18 -9.45 -15.00
CA THR A 281 -15.79 -9.08 -14.68
C THR A 281 -15.08 -8.42 -15.86
N PHE A 282 -14.32 -7.36 -15.57
CA PHE A 282 -13.35 -6.76 -16.50
C PHE A 282 -11.99 -6.64 -15.83
N ILE A 283 -10.92 -6.74 -16.61
CA ILE A 283 -9.53 -6.64 -16.16
C ILE A 283 -8.91 -5.36 -16.70
N HIS A 284 -8.41 -4.53 -15.80
CA HIS A 284 -7.58 -3.37 -16.11
C HIS A 284 -6.21 -3.57 -15.47
N THR A 285 -5.15 -3.63 -16.26
CA THR A 285 -3.81 -3.93 -15.74
C THR A 285 -2.76 -2.98 -16.28
N SER A 286 -1.78 -2.67 -15.43
CA SER A 286 -0.56 -1.98 -15.83
C SER A 286 0.54 -2.94 -16.31
N ASN A 287 0.30 -4.25 -16.27
CA ASN A 287 1.28 -5.26 -16.66
C ASN A 287 1.22 -5.49 -18.18
N ALA A 288 2.38 -5.72 -18.78
CA ALA A 288 2.52 -6.00 -20.21
C ALA A 288 2.91 -7.46 -20.50
N ASP A 289 3.05 -8.29 -19.46
CA ASP A 289 3.47 -9.70 -19.53
C ASP A 289 2.42 -10.64 -20.16
N GLY A 290 1.16 -10.22 -20.22
CA GLY A 290 0.08 -11.01 -20.81
C GLY A 290 -0.28 -12.27 -20.02
N LEU A 291 0.07 -12.36 -18.73
CA LEU A 291 -0.23 -13.53 -17.89
C LEU A 291 -1.74 -13.82 -17.81
N PHE A 292 -2.61 -12.81 -17.80
CA PHE A 292 -4.06 -13.03 -17.89
C PHE A 292 -4.44 -13.85 -19.14
N GLU A 293 -3.92 -13.49 -20.30
CA GLU A 293 -4.22 -14.21 -21.55
C GLU A 293 -3.63 -15.61 -21.55
N GLN A 294 -2.38 -15.76 -21.07
CA GLN A 294 -1.71 -17.05 -20.92
C GLN A 294 -2.50 -18.00 -20.01
N GLN A 295 -3.22 -17.45 -19.02
CA GLN A 295 -4.04 -18.20 -18.07
C GLN A 295 -5.50 -18.37 -18.52
N GLY A 296 -5.83 -17.99 -19.76
CA GLY A 296 -7.12 -18.25 -20.40
C GLY A 296 -8.21 -17.23 -20.09
N PHE A 297 -7.86 -16.03 -19.62
CA PHE A 297 -8.84 -14.96 -19.47
C PHE A 297 -9.27 -14.41 -20.84
N PRO A 298 -10.54 -14.04 -21.02
CA PRO A 298 -11.06 -13.57 -22.30
C PRO A 298 -10.44 -12.23 -22.70
N THR A 299 -9.72 -12.19 -23.82
CA THR A 299 -8.95 -11.01 -24.27
C THR A 299 -9.81 -9.76 -24.49
N GLN A 300 -11.09 -9.92 -24.85
CA GLN A 300 -12.07 -8.85 -24.96
C GLN A 300 -12.47 -8.20 -23.62
N ARG A 301 -12.06 -8.79 -22.49
CA ARG A 301 -12.27 -8.28 -21.13
C ARG A 301 -10.97 -7.81 -20.48
N ILE A 302 -9.90 -7.58 -21.26
CA ILE A 302 -8.60 -7.17 -20.76
C ILE A 302 -8.20 -5.84 -21.41
N TYR A 303 -7.85 -4.88 -20.56
CA TYR A 303 -7.22 -3.64 -20.96
C TYR A 303 -5.84 -3.50 -20.30
N THR A 304 -4.79 -3.51 -21.12
CA THR A 304 -3.39 -3.34 -20.70
C THR A 304 -2.95 -1.88 -20.90
N ALA A 305 -3.21 -1.03 -19.91
CA ALA A 305 -3.06 0.42 -20.03
C ALA A 305 -1.62 0.91 -20.22
N GLN A 306 -0.62 0.06 -19.92
CA GLN A 306 0.80 0.37 -20.08
C GLN A 306 1.46 -0.30 -21.29
N GLY A 307 0.70 -1.05 -22.09
CA GLY A 307 1.21 -1.73 -23.28
C GLY A 307 1.12 -3.26 -23.20
N ASP A 308 1.70 -3.94 -24.19
CA ASP A 308 1.64 -5.39 -24.35
C ASP A 308 2.91 -5.89 -25.04
N TYR A 309 3.63 -6.81 -24.40
CA TYR A 309 4.85 -7.38 -24.96
C TYR A 309 4.60 -8.27 -26.20
N SER A 310 3.35 -8.64 -26.51
CA SER A 310 3.04 -9.29 -27.79
C SER A 310 3.14 -8.34 -28.99
N ARG A 311 3.42 -7.05 -28.77
CA ARG A 311 3.38 -6.03 -29.82
C ARG A 311 4.65 -5.20 -29.86
N LEU A 312 5.06 -4.83 -31.08
CA LEU A 312 6.07 -3.82 -31.33
C LEU A 312 5.43 -2.56 -31.92
N GLN A 313 6.03 -1.41 -31.68
CA GLN A 313 5.57 -0.13 -32.19
C GLN A 313 6.70 0.68 -32.83
N CYS A 314 6.33 1.58 -33.74
CA CYS A 314 7.27 2.55 -34.31
C CYS A 314 7.59 3.65 -33.30
N LEU A 315 8.86 4.04 -33.19
CA LEU A 315 9.28 5.15 -32.33
C LEU A 315 8.97 6.55 -32.89
N THR A 316 8.75 6.68 -34.20
CA THR A 316 8.30 7.94 -34.87
C THR A 316 6.77 8.07 -34.92
N PRO A 317 6.02 7.20 -34.24
CA PRO A 317 4.68 6.72 -34.65
C PRO A 317 4.18 7.22 -36.02
N CYS A 318 4.73 6.69 -37.12
CA CYS A 318 4.40 7.16 -38.49
C CYS A 318 2.92 6.95 -38.91
N SER A 319 2.13 6.26 -38.08
CA SER A 319 0.67 6.26 -38.07
C SER A 319 0.14 5.64 -36.78
N GLN A 320 -1.15 5.83 -36.49
CA GLN A 320 -1.83 5.16 -35.37
C GLN A 320 -1.87 3.63 -35.49
N GLN A 321 -1.67 3.09 -36.70
CA GLN A 321 -1.60 1.65 -36.96
C GLN A 321 -0.16 1.12 -36.97
N SER A 322 0.83 1.93 -36.57
CA SER A 322 2.24 1.54 -36.57
C SER A 322 2.60 0.67 -35.35
N VAL A 323 1.81 -0.40 -35.17
CA VAL A 323 1.94 -1.42 -34.15
C VAL A 323 1.76 -2.79 -34.81
N TRP A 324 2.63 -3.75 -34.51
CA TRP A 324 2.65 -5.06 -35.15
C TRP A 324 2.75 -6.17 -34.12
N ASP A 325 2.24 -7.35 -34.45
CA ASP A 325 2.51 -8.59 -33.70
C ASP A 325 4.04 -8.82 -33.66
N ILE A 326 4.55 -9.08 -32.47
CA ILE A 326 5.98 -9.33 -32.25
C ILE A 326 6.41 -10.67 -32.83
N ARG A 327 5.53 -11.67 -32.97
CA ARG A 327 5.91 -13.06 -33.27
C ARG A 327 6.88 -13.22 -34.46
N PRO A 328 6.62 -12.63 -35.64
CA PRO A 328 7.55 -12.75 -36.77
C PRO A 328 8.94 -12.17 -36.49
N PHE A 329 9.00 -11.10 -35.69
CA PHE A 329 10.26 -10.46 -35.29
C PHE A 329 10.98 -11.26 -34.21
N LEU A 330 10.21 -11.77 -33.24
CA LEU A 330 10.72 -12.58 -32.14
C LEU A 330 11.36 -13.86 -32.67
N ASP A 331 10.68 -14.60 -33.54
CA ASP A 331 11.19 -15.87 -34.07
C ASP A 331 12.52 -15.67 -34.82
N ARG A 332 12.60 -14.61 -35.63
CA ARG A 332 13.84 -14.23 -36.32
C ARG A 332 14.93 -13.80 -35.35
N GLY A 333 14.60 -12.95 -34.38
CA GLY A 333 15.54 -12.46 -33.39
C GLY A 333 16.11 -13.57 -32.52
N MET A 334 15.26 -14.48 -32.04
CA MET A 334 15.65 -15.64 -31.23
C MET A 334 16.55 -16.60 -32.01
N ALA A 335 16.33 -16.78 -33.33
CA ALA A 335 17.21 -17.60 -34.18
C ALA A 335 18.63 -17.00 -34.34
N CYS A 336 18.78 -15.70 -34.11
CA CYS A 336 20.05 -14.97 -34.25
C CYS A 336 20.64 -14.52 -32.90
N LEU A 337 20.05 -14.90 -31.77
CA LEU A 337 20.50 -14.52 -30.43
C LEU A 337 21.73 -15.35 -30.03
N ASP A 338 22.83 -14.68 -29.70
CA ASP A 338 23.98 -15.32 -29.09
C ASP A 338 23.72 -15.58 -27.59
N PRO A 339 23.67 -16.85 -27.12
CA PRO A 339 23.39 -17.17 -25.73
C PRO A 339 24.54 -16.84 -24.77
N GLN A 340 25.74 -16.52 -25.25
CA GLN A 340 26.87 -16.15 -24.38
C GLN A 340 26.92 -14.64 -24.11
N THR A 341 26.52 -13.84 -25.10
CA THR A 341 26.59 -12.37 -25.02
C THR A 341 25.20 -11.73 -24.83
N ASN A 342 24.12 -12.43 -25.17
CA ASN A 342 22.76 -11.91 -25.24
C ASN A 342 22.59 -10.81 -26.31
N GLU A 343 23.39 -10.87 -27.37
CA GLU A 343 23.35 -9.93 -28.50
C GLU A 343 22.78 -10.60 -29.75
N ILE A 344 22.10 -9.82 -30.59
CA ILE A 344 21.66 -10.25 -31.91
C ILE A 344 22.85 -10.22 -32.87
N THR A 345 23.16 -11.38 -33.46
CA THR A 345 24.31 -11.58 -34.36
C THR A 345 24.06 -11.11 -35.80
N ASP A 346 22.82 -11.17 -36.27
CA ASP A 346 22.39 -10.64 -37.57
C ASP A 346 21.72 -9.26 -37.39
N SER A 347 22.37 -8.20 -37.84
CA SER A 347 21.81 -6.85 -37.76
C SER A 347 20.49 -6.69 -38.52
N ASP A 348 20.21 -7.52 -39.53
CA ASP A 348 18.93 -7.49 -40.25
C ASP A 348 17.78 -8.11 -39.46
N ALA A 349 18.06 -8.87 -38.39
CA ALA A 349 17.06 -9.37 -37.45
C ALA A 349 16.59 -8.28 -36.46
N ILE A 350 17.30 -7.14 -36.37
CA ILE A 350 16.87 -6.00 -35.55
C ILE A 350 15.66 -5.32 -36.20
N PRO A 351 14.51 -5.23 -35.51
CA PRO A 351 13.27 -4.72 -36.09
C PRO A 351 13.35 -3.29 -36.60
N ARG A 352 12.85 -3.11 -37.82
CA ARG A 352 12.58 -1.81 -38.44
C ARG A 352 11.11 -1.75 -38.84
N CYS A 353 10.52 -0.57 -38.66
CA CYS A 353 9.12 -0.32 -38.95
C CYS A 353 8.78 -0.79 -40.37
N PRO A 354 7.85 -1.75 -40.55
CA PRO A 354 7.45 -2.22 -41.87
C PRO A 354 6.96 -1.10 -42.80
N LYS A 355 6.46 0.01 -42.24
CA LYS A 355 5.92 1.14 -43.00
C LYS A 355 6.96 2.21 -43.37
N CYS A 356 7.73 2.70 -42.42
CA CYS A 356 8.67 3.82 -42.64
C CYS A 356 10.14 3.46 -42.46
N ARG A 357 10.45 2.20 -42.15
CA ARG A 357 11.81 1.67 -41.90
C ARG A 357 12.53 2.29 -40.69
N GLY A 358 11.86 3.17 -39.94
CA GLY A 358 12.34 3.77 -38.70
C GLY A 358 12.48 2.75 -37.56
N ALA A 359 13.11 3.19 -36.47
CA ALA A 359 13.33 2.37 -35.30
C ALA A 359 12.02 1.92 -34.64
N MET A 360 12.05 0.74 -34.03
CA MET A 360 10.94 0.15 -33.30
C MET A 360 11.31 -0.05 -31.83
N MET A 361 10.29 -0.28 -31.01
CA MET A 361 10.37 -0.56 -29.58
C MET A 361 9.25 -1.53 -29.20
N LEU A 362 9.37 -2.22 -28.06
CA LEU A 362 8.24 -2.91 -27.45
C LEU A 362 7.06 -1.93 -27.25
N ASN A 363 5.82 -2.39 -27.40
CA ASN A 363 4.65 -1.57 -27.12
C ASN A 363 4.49 -1.37 -25.63
N VAL A 364 5.18 -0.37 -25.09
CA VAL A 364 5.12 0.04 -23.67
C VAL A 364 5.08 1.55 -23.55
N ARG A 365 4.39 2.05 -22.53
CA ARG A 365 4.28 3.49 -22.29
C ARG A 365 5.61 4.07 -21.81
N GLY A 366 6.15 5.03 -22.56
CA GLY A 366 7.37 5.76 -22.16
C GLY A 366 7.47 7.19 -22.68
N GLY A 367 6.58 7.62 -23.57
CA GLY A 367 6.60 8.96 -24.14
C GLY A 367 5.59 9.14 -25.27
N ARG A 368 5.78 10.20 -26.07
CA ARG A 368 4.89 10.55 -27.20
C ARG A 368 4.83 9.48 -28.29
N TRP A 369 5.73 8.51 -28.26
CA TRP A 369 5.74 7.38 -29.19
C TRP A 369 4.74 6.29 -28.83
N PHE A 370 4.26 6.20 -27.58
CA PHE A 370 3.37 5.11 -27.15
C PHE A 370 2.06 5.12 -27.94
N ILE A 371 1.73 3.98 -28.55
CA ILE A 371 0.47 3.79 -29.27
C ILE A 371 -0.42 2.88 -28.42
N GLU A 372 -1.43 3.48 -27.80
CA GLU A 372 -2.42 2.82 -26.95
C GLU A 372 -3.44 2.04 -27.79
N SER A 373 -3.90 0.89 -27.28
CA SER A 373 -4.94 0.10 -27.93
C SER A 373 -6.32 0.79 -27.79
N ALA A 374 -6.72 1.53 -28.82
CA ALA A 374 -8.03 2.20 -28.85
C ALA A 374 -9.20 1.22 -28.65
N GLN A 375 -9.08 -0.01 -29.16
CA GLN A 375 -10.11 -1.04 -29.01
C GLN A 375 -10.27 -1.51 -27.57
N GLN A 376 -9.17 -1.88 -26.89
CA GLN A 376 -9.23 -2.33 -25.50
C GLN A 376 -9.69 -1.22 -24.57
N LYS A 377 -9.21 0.01 -24.80
CA LYS A 377 -9.64 1.19 -24.03
C LYS A 377 -11.12 1.45 -24.19
N ALA A 378 -11.64 1.48 -25.42
CA ALA A 378 -13.07 1.69 -25.66
C ALA A 378 -13.92 0.57 -25.04
N ALA A 379 -13.47 -0.67 -25.06
CA ALA A 379 -14.16 -1.79 -24.43
C ALA A 379 -14.20 -1.65 -22.89
N TYR A 380 -13.09 -1.21 -22.28
CA TYR A 380 -13.00 -0.92 -20.85
C TYR A 380 -13.92 0.24 -20.45
N GLU A 381 -13.83 1.36 -21.16
CA GLU A 381 -14.64 2.56 -20.90
C GLU A 381 -16.14 2.24 -21.04
N ALA A 382 -16.55 1.56 -22.11
CA ALA A 382 -17.94 1.17 -22.31
C ALA A 382 -18.45 0.20 -21.23
N TRP A 383 -17.62 -0.76 -20.80
CA TRP A 383 -17.99 -1.67 -19.71
C TRP A 383 -18.11 -0.94 -18.37
N LEU A 384 -17.15 -0.06 -18.07
CA LEU A 384 -17.14 0.70 -16.83
C LEU A 384 -18.32 1.66 -16.75
N ASP A 385 -18.62 2.37 -17.83
CA ASP A 385 -19.79 3.26 -17.93
C ASP A 385 -21.10 2.49 -17.73
N HIS A 386 -21.20 1.29 -18.31
CA HIS A 386 -22.35 0.43 -18.10
C HIS A 386 -22.48 0.01 -16.63
N ALA A 387 -21.42 -0.54 -16.03
CA ALA A 387 -21.42 -0.97 -14.62
C ALA A 387 -21.78 0.20 -13.69
N HIS A 388 -21.16 1.36 -13.91
CA HIS A 388 -21.39 2.56 -13.10
C HIS A 388 -22.82 3.11 -13.25
N THR A 389 -23.41 3.03 -14.44
CA THR A 389 -24.82 3.37 -14.66
C THR A 389 -25.75 2.43 -13.89
N GLN A 390 -25.48 1.13 -13.93
CA GLN A 390 -26.25 0.15 -13.15
C GLN A 390 -26.13 0.40 -11.64
N VAL A 391 -24.95 0.76 -11.13
CA VAL A 391 -24.75 1.09 -9.72
C VAL A 391 -25.61 2.28 -9.30
N ARG A 392 -25.55 3.39 -10.05
CA ARG A 392 -26.28 4.62 -9.71
C ARG A 392 -27.79 4.51 -9.87
N GLU A 393 -28.26 3.81 -10.89
CA GLU A 393 -29.68 3.86 -11.29
C GLU A 393 -30.48 2.63 -10.87
N ARG A 394 -29.81 1.50 -10.58
CA ARG A 394 -30.45 0.20 -10.36
C ARG A 394 -30.04 -0.47 -9.04
N ALA A 395 -29.42 0.28 -8.13
CA ALA A 395 -28.93 -0.20 -6.83
C ALA A 395 -28.03 -1.46 -6.96
N LYS A 396 -27.26 -1.52 -8.05
CA LYS A 396 -26.25 -2.56 -8.27
C LYS A 396 -24.96 -2.20 -7.55
N THR A 397 -24.08 -3.17 -7.35
CA THR A 397 -22.80 -2.97 -6.68
C THR A 397 -21.61 -3.29 -7.60
N LEU A 398 -20.54 -2.50 -7.47
CA LEU A 398 -19.27 -2.73 -8.16
C LEU A 398 -18.17 -2.87 -7.10
N VAL A 399 -17.38 -3.94 -7.19
CA VAL A 399 -16.15 -4.06 -6.40
C VAL A 399 -14.93 -3.93 -7.32
N VAL A 400 -14.01 -3.05 -6.93
CA VAL A 400 -12.67 -2.97 -7.52
C VAL A 400 -11.75 -3.84 -6.67
N VAL A 401 -11.20 -4.89 -7.26
CA VAL A 401 -10.19 -5.74 -6.62
C VAL A 401 -8.82 -5.31 -7.14
N GLU A 402 -8.16 -4.43 -6.39
CA GLU A 402 -6.83 -3.92 -6.72
C GLU A 402 -5.75 -4.84 -6.16
N ILE A 403 -4.91 -5.41 -7.03
CA ILE A 403 -3.92 -6.43 -6.63
C ILE A 403 -2.53 -5.99 -7.04
N GLY A 404 -1.65 -5.81 -6.05
CA GLY A 404 -0.22 -5.59 -6.30
C GLY A 404 0.10 -4.30 -7.07
N ALA A 405 -0.78 -3.30 -7.02
CA ALA A 405 -0.53 -1.98 -7.57
C ALA A 405 0.22 -1.13 -6.53
N GLY A 406 1.44 -0.69 -6.90
CA GLY A 406 2.26 0.22 -6.11
C GLY A 406 2.26 1.66 -6.65
N PHE A 407 3.20 2.48 -6.16
CA PHE A 407 3.27 3.92 -6.48
C PHE A 407 4.17 4.29 -7.65
N ASN A 408 4.62 3.35 -8.48
CA ASN A 408 5.43 3.67 -9.66
C ASN A 408 4.63 4.43 -10.73
N THR A 409 3.38 4.04 -10.97
CA THR A 409 2.47 4.71 -11.93
C THR A 409 1.04 4.80 -11.38
N PRO A 410 0.85 5.50 -10.24
CA PRO A 410 -0.41 5.48 -9.49
C PRO A 410 -1.57 6.09 -10.29
N GLY A 411 -1.29 6.96 -11.26
CA GLY A 411 -2.30 7.52 -12.17
C GLY A 411 -2.94 6.52 -13.13
N VAL A 412 -2.39 5.30 -13.27
CA VAL A 412 -2.96 4.26 -14.14
C VAL A 412 -4.02 3.44 -13.42
N LEU A 413 -3.72 2.99 -12.21
CA LEU A 413 -4.61 2.09 -11.44
C LEU A 413 -5.11 2.77 -10.16
N ARG A 414 -4.18 3.10 -9.23
CA ARG A 414 -4.55 3.49 -7.86
C ARG A 414 -5.47 4.70 -7.80
N ILE A 415 -5.07 5.82 -8.38
CA ILE A 415 -5.83 7.07 -8.31
C ILE A 415 -7.21 6.92 -8.99
N PRO A 416 -7.31 6.33 -10.21
CA PRO A 416 -8.61 6.03 -10.81
C PRO A 416 -9.51 5.12 -9.95
N ASN A 417 -8.95 4.07 -9.35
CA ASN A 417 -9.69 3.13 -8.51
C ASN A 417 -10.22 3.78 -7.23
N GLU A 418 -9.37 4.56 -6.56
CA GLU A 418 -9.74 5.30 -5.35
C GLU A 418 -10.86 6.28 -5.63
N LYS A 419 -10.74 7.06 -6.71
CA LYS A 419 -11.78 8.00 -7.14
C LYS A 419 -13.09 7.28 -7.49
N LEU A 420 -13.03 6.10 -8.10
CA LEU A 420 -14.21 5.31 -8.41
C LEU A 420 -14.91 4.84 -7.12
N ALA A 421 -14.14 4.45 -6.11
CA ALA A 421 -14.63 3.96 -4.81
C ALA A 421 -15.17 5.04 -3.87
N GLU A 422 -15.05 6.32 -4.22
CA GLU A 422 -15.79 7.42 -3.57
C GLU A 422 -17.28 7.41 -3.93
N THR A 423 -17.67 6.66 -4.98
CA THR A 423 -19.06 6.55 -5.41
C THR A 423 -19.83 5.58 -4.51
N THR A 424 -21.00 5.98 -4.02
CA THR A 424 -21.91 5.09 -3.29
C THR A 424 -22.28 3.86 -4.13
N GLY A 425 -22.12 2.67 -3.57
CA GLY A 425 -22.34 1.39 -4.27
C GLY A 425 -21.10 0.85 -5.00
N VAL A 426 -19.97 1.58 -4.96
CA VAL A 426 -18.67 1.08 -5.38
C VAL A 426 -17.82 0.80 -4.14
N ALA A 427 -17.18 -0.37 -4.09
CA ALA A 427 -16.23 -0.74 -3.05
C ALA A 427 -14.81 -1.00 -3.61
N LEU A 428 -13.78 -0.73 -2.81
CA LEU A 428 -12.37 -1.04 -3.11
C LEU A 428 -11.83 -2.12 -2.17
N VAL A 429 -11.44 -3.26 -2.72
CA VAL A 429 -10.67 -4.29 -2.03
C VAL A 429 -9.23 -4.23 -2.54
N ARG A 430 -8.29 -3.87 -1.67
CA ARG A 430 -6.88 -3.68 -2.04
C ARG A 430 -6.00 -4.76 -1.41
N LEU A 431 -5.37 -5.59 -2.23
CA LEU A 431 -4.45 -6.64 -1.82
C LEU A 431 -3.01 -6.18 -2.12
N ASN A 432 -2.25 -5.83 -1.08
CA ASN A 432 -0.86 -5.40 -1.23
C ASN A 432 -0.08 -5.58 0.08
N ILE A 433 1.09 -6.23 0.04
CA ILE A 433 1.90 -6.54 1.22
C ILE A 433 2.34 -5.27 1.98
N HIS A 434 2.65 -4.19 1.25
CA HIS A 434 3.23 -2.98 1.84
C HIS A 434 2.30 -1.77 1.79
N ASP A 435 1.58 -1.60 0.67
CA ASP A 435 0.75 -0.44 0.43
C ASP A 435 -0.75 -0.78 0.46
N HIS A 436 -1.23 -1.55 1.44
CA HIS A 436 -2.64 -1.98 1.47
C HIS A 436 -3.63 -0.88 1.84
N ASP A 437 -3.19 0.22 2.44
CA ASP A 437 -4.05 1.31 2.91
C ASP A 437 -5.04 1.78 1.81
N VAL A 438 -6.30 2.01 2.19
CA VAL A 438 -7.35 2.59 1.33
C VAL A 438 -7.73 3.99 1.84
N PRO A 439 -8.10 4.95 0.97
CA PRO A 439 -8.54 6.27 1.43
C PRO A 439 -9.74 6.18 2.38
N LEU A 440 -9.78 7.03 3.41
CA LEU A 440 -10.91 7.10 4.36
C LEU A 440 -12.25 7.44 3.69
N THR A 441 -12.20 8.10 2.52
CA THR A 441 -13.38 8.43 1.71
C THR A 441 -13.84 7.28 0.83
N SER A 442 -13.01 6.27 0.62
CA SER A 442 -13.38 5.09 -0.17
C SER A 442 -14.17 4.11 0.69
N ASN A 443 -15.24 3.54 0.11
CA ASN A 443 -15.87 2.37 0.72
C ASN A 443 -14.97 1.18 0.42
N GLY A 444 -14.28 0.61 1.41
CA GLY A 444 -13.34 -0.46 1.07
C GLY A 444 -12.45 -0.92 2.21
N VAL A 445 -11.61 -1.91 1.88
CA VAL A 445 -10.72 -2.58 2.82
C VAL A 445 -9.36 -2.86 2.17
N GLY A 446 -8.32 -2.63 2.96
CA GLY A 446 -6.94 -2.99 2.64
C GLY A 446 -6.56 -4.30 3.31
N VAL A 447 -5.97 -5.22 2.54
CA VAL A 447 -5.44 -6.50 3.02
C VAL A 447 -3.92 -6.51 2.84
N SER A 448 -3.20 -6.57 3.97
CA SER A 448 -1.74 -6.56 4.04
C SER A 448 -1.15 -7.96 3.91
N GLU A 449 -1.30 -8.59 2.74
CA GLU A 449 -0.86 -9.98 2.54
C GLU A 449 -0.45 -10.22 1.07
N ASP A 450 0.32 -11.29 0.84
CA ASP A 450 0.61 -11.79 -0.51
C ASP A 450 -0.70 -12.11 -1.25
N ALA A 451 -0.77 -11.76 -2.54
CA ALA A 451 -2.00 -11.88 -3.30
C ALA A 451 -2.51 -13.31 -3.42
N ALA A 452 -1.63 -14.32 -3.51
CA ALA A 452 -2.05 -15.71 -3.61
C ALA A 452 -2.66 -16.20 -2.29
N VAL A 453 -2.04 -15.82 -1.16
CA VAL A 453 -2.53 -16.14 0.19
C VAL A 453 -3.86 -15.43 0.45
N ALA A 454 -3.92 -14.11 0.23
CA ALA A 454 -5.14 -13.33 0.44
C ALA A 454 -6.33 -13.85 -0.38
N LEU A 455 -6.13 -14.17 -1.66
CA LEU A 455 -7.20 -14.70 -2.52
C LEU A 455 -7.67 -16.08 -2.07
N GLN A 456 -6.76 -16.93 -1.57
CA GLN A 456 -7.13 -18.24 -1.02
C GLN A 456 -8.00 -18.07 0.23
N GLU A 457 -7.58 -17.24 1.18
CA GLU A 457 -8.35 -16.99 2.40
C GLU A 457 -9.69 -16.32 2.13
N ILE A 458 -9.75 -15.39 1.16
CA ILE A 458 -11.01 -14.79 0.70
C ILE A 458 -11.91 -15.87 0.10
N MET A 459 -11.39 -16.76 -0.74
CA MET A 459 -12.17 -17.85 -1.33
C MET A 459 -12.74 -18.78 -0.26
N ASP A 460 -11.92 -19.16 0.71
CA ASP A 460 -12.36 -20.01 1.82
C ASP A 460 -13.46 -19.32 2.64
N SER A 461 -13.34 -18.01 2.88
CA SER A 461 -14.36 -17.21 3.57
C SER A 461 -15.66 -17.11 2.77
N VAL A 462 -15.60 -16.89 1.45
CA VAL A 462 -16.79 -16.85 0.58
C VAL A 462 -17.52 -18.20 0.60
N LEU A 463 -16.79 -19.32 0.56
CA LEU A 463 -17.34 -20.67 0.56
C LEU A 463 -17.99 -21.05 1.90
N GLN A 464 -17.38 -20.69 3.03
CA GLN A 464 -17.93 -20.93 4.36
C GLN A 464 -19.29 -20.23 4.56
N CYS A 465 -19.47 -19.04 4.00
CA CYS A 465 -20.75 -18.32 4.03
C CYS A 465 -21.83 -18.87 3.08
N THR A 466 -21.56 -19.94 2.32
CA THR A 466 -22.57 -20.64 1.48
C THR A 466 -23.08 -21.93 2.11
N THR A 467 -22.42 -22.45 3.15
CA THR A 467 -22.77 -23.69 3.85
C THR A 467 -23.63 -23.48 5.10
N THR A 468 -23.99 -22.23 5.42
CA THR A 468 -24.91 -21.81 6.47
C THR A 468 -26.12 -21.14 5.84
#